data_AF-A0A800DQK6-F1
#
_entry.id   AF-A0A800DQK6-F1
#
_cell.length_a   1.000
_cell.length_b   1.000
_cell.length_c   1.000
_cell.angle_alpha   90.00
_cell.angle_beta   90.00
_cell.angle_gamma   90.00
#
_symmetry.space_group_name_H-M   'P 1'
#
loop_
_entity.id
_entity.type
_entity.pdbx_description
1 polymer ?
#
loop_
_entity_poly.entity_id
_entity_poly.type
_entity_poly.pdbx_seq_one_letter_code
_entity_poly.pdbx_strand_id
1 'polypeptide(L)'
;MASRSNTAKRKALKIAEVLREGLKKVAPDVKVLVRRGYGRNFDVWVISEKWRSLSRNKRQDAADRALFHGLQDDYDLFIHITLLFALTPEEYEELKDSPYYVEEDQNLVKGAEPSKQTCEN
;
A
#
# COMPACT_ATOMS: atom_id res chain seq x y z
N MET A 1 -0.03 28.54 2.21
CA MET A 1 -0.84 27.38 2.65
C MET A 1 -0.70 26.27 1.62
N ALA A 2 -0.08 25.13 1.98
CA ALA A 2 0.02 23.97 1.08
C ALA A 2 -1.28 23.14 1.16
N SER A 3 -1.88 22.81 0.02
CA SER A 3 -3.07 21.95 -0.06
C SER A 3 -2.78 20.56 0.53
N ARG A 4 -3.72 20.02 1.34
CA ARG A 4 -3.62 18.69 1.98
C ARG A 4 -3.36 17.54 0.98
N SER A 5 -3.82 17.70 -0.27
CA SER A 5 -3.56 16.76 -1.37
C SER A 5 -2.06 16.65 -1.70
N ASN A 6 -1.34 17.78 -1.60
CA ASN A 6 0.09 17.85 -1.90
C ASN A 6 0.93 17.15 -0.81
N THR A 7 0.51 17.20 0.45
CA THR A 7 1.19 16.52 1.57
C THR A 7 1.09 15.00 1.46
N ALA A 8 -0.09 14.45 1.18
CA ALA A 8 -0.25 13.00 1.04
C ALA A 8 0.55 12.45 -0.16
N LYS A 9 0.55 13.17 -1.29
CA LYS A 9 1.36 12.81 -2.46
C LYS A 9 2.85 12.80 -2.14
N ARG A 10 3.37 13.81 -1.43
CA ARG A 10 4.78 13.86 -1.01
C ARG A 10 5.15 12.70 -0.08
N LYS A 11 4.28 12.38 0.88
CA LYS A 11 4.45 11.22 1.77
C LYS A 11 4.52 9.91 0.99
N ALA A 12 3.58 9.66 0.08
CA ALA A 12 3.58 8.48 -0.77
C ALA A 12 4.83 8.36 -1.65
N LEU A 13 5.29 9.47 -2.24
CA LEU A 13 6.52 9.50 -3.04
C LEU A 13 7.76 9.15 -2.20
N LYS A 14 7.86 9.69 -0.99
CA LYS A 14 8.98 9.39 -0.07
C LYS A 14 9.01 7.90 0.32
N ILE A 15 7.85 7.31 0.63
CA ILE A 15 7.74 5.86 0.90
C ILE A 15 8.26 5.05 -0.29
N ALA A 16 7.80 5.39 -1.50
CA ALA A 16 8.18 4.67 -2.72
C ALA A 16 9.67 4.83 -3.07
N GLU A 17 10.26 5.98 -2.78
CA GLU A 17 11.70 6.24 -2.95
C GLU A 17 12.54 5.41 -1.99
N VAL A 18 12.22 5.45 -0.69
CA VAL A 18 12.91 4.66 0.35
C VAL A 18 12.94 3.18 0.01
N LEU A 19 11.78 2.62 -0.37
CA LEU A 19 11.69 1.20 -0.69
C LEU A 19 12.46 0.84 -1.97
N ARG A 20 12.41 1.68 -3.00
CA ARG A 20 13.18 1.43 -4.24
C ARG A 20 14.68 1.42 -3.97
N GLU A 21 15.20 2.40 -3.23
CA GLU A 21 16.62 2.47 -2.92
C GLU A 21 17.07 1.35 -1.96
N GLY A 22 16.28 1.07 -0.91
CA GLY A 22 16.58 0.02 0.05
C GLY A 22 16.57 -1.39 -0.56
N LEU A 23 15.72 -1.62 -1.57
CA LEU A 23 15.59 -2.94 -2.21
C LEU A 23 16.40 -3.09 -3.48
N LYS A 24 16.96 -2.02 -4.05
CA LYS A 24 17.68 -2.02 -5.34
C LYS A 24 18.74 -3.11 -5.50
N LYS A 25 19.42 -3.49 -4.42
CA LYS A 25 20.44 -4.55 -4.44
C LYS A 25 19.84 -5.96 -4.47
N VAL A 26 18.69 -6.15 -3.81
CA VAL A 26 18.01 -7.45 -3.67
C VAL A 26 17.05 -7.71 -4.83
N ALA A 27 16.33 -6.66 -5.24
CA ALA A 27 15.35 -6.65 -6.32
C ALA A 27 15.57 -5.39 -7.20
N PRO A 28 16.50 -5.43 -8.17
CA PRO A 28 16.80 -4.28 -9.04
C PRO A 28 15.62 -3.83 -9.91
N ASP A 29 14.71 -4.75 -10.21
CA ASP A 29 13.48 -4.56 -10.99
C ASP A 29 12.28 -4.15 -10.13
N VAL A 30 12.50 -3.79 -8.86
CA VAL A 30 11.41 -3.49 -7.92
C VAL A 30 10.55 -2.32 -8.40
N LYS A 31 9.24 -2.56 -8.44
CA LYS A 31 8.19 -1.56 -8.64
C LYS A 31 7.46 -1.36 -7.32
N VAL A 32 7.37 -0.12 -6.86
CA VAL A 32 6.65 0.23 -5.62
C VAL A 32 5.41 1.02 -5.96
N LEU A 33 4.26 0.54 -5.51
CA LEU A 33 2.98 1.23 -5.59
C LEU A 33 2.55 1.62 -4.17
N VAL A 34 2.16 2.88 -4.01
CA VAL A 34 1.67 3.40 -2.74
C VAL A 34 0.27 3.95 -2.97
N ARG A 35 -0.71 3.33 -2.32
CA ARG A 35 -2.12 3.70 -2.40
C ARG A 35 -2.55 4.35 -1.09
N ARG A 36 -3.59 5.18 -1.15
CA ARG A 36 -4.26 5.61 0.08
C ARG A 36 -5.03 4.43 0.63
N GLY A 37 -4.73 4.06 1.87
CA GLY A 37 -5.59 3.19 2.67
C GLY A 37 -6.63 4.01 3.44
N TYR A 38 -7.24 3.38 4.45
CA TYR A 38 -8.24 4.01 5.30
C TYR A 38 -7.73 5.29 5.97
N GLY A 39 -8.47 6.39 5.85
CA GLY A 39 -8.18 7.66 6.50
C GLY A 39 -6.90 8.36 6.01
N ARG A 40 -5.86 8.37 6.85
CA ARG A 40 -4.56 9.04 6.58
C ARG A 40 -3.44 8.04 6.24
N ASN A 41 -3.78 6.76 6.12
CA ASN A 41 -2.80 5.70 5.99
C ASN A 41 -2.49 5.37 4.52
N PHE A 42 -1.44 4.58 4.33
CA PHE A 42 -0.95 4.12 3.05
C PHE A 42 -0.83 2.60 3.03
N ASP A 43 -1.26 2.02 1.91
CA ASP A 43 -1.02 0.63 1.56
C ASP A 43 0.11 0.58 0.54
N VAL A 44 1.09 -0.27 0.79
CA VAL A 44 2.35 -0.28 0.07
C VAL A 44 2.58 -1.65 -0.55
N TRP A 45 2.80 -1.66 -1.85
CA TRP A 45 2.91 -2.86 -2.65
C TRP A 45 4.26 -2.85 -3.35
N VAL A 46 5.11 -3.82 -3.01
CA VAL A 46 6.49 -3.97 -3.49
C VAL A 46 6.56 -5.15 -4.42
N ILE A 47 6.65 -4.88 -5.71
CA ILE A 47 6.47 -5.85 -6.77
C ILE A 47 7.81 -6.13 -7.47
N SER A 48 8.21 -7.39 -7.61
CA SER A 48 9.43 -7.78 -8.34
C SER A 48 9.40 -9.23 -8.78
N GLU A 49 9.98 -9.53 -9.94
CA GLU A 49 10.19 -10.90 -10.42
C GLU A 49 11.18 -11.69 -9.54
N LYS A 50 12.14 -11.00 -8.90
CA LYS A 50 13.12 -11.64 -8.00
C LYS A 50 12.47 -12.34 -6.82
N TRP A 51 11.29 -11.89 -6.42
CA TRP A 51 10.51 -12.50 -5.36
C TRP A 51 10.18 -13.98 -5.63
N ARG A 52 9.99 -14.41 -6.88
CA ARG A 52 9.70 -15.83 -7.19
C ARG A 52 10.70 -16.81 -6.58
N SER A 53 11.98 -16.40 -6.47
CA SER A 53 13.07 -17.21 -5.93
C SER A 53 13.15 -17.25 -4.39
N LEU A 54 12.35 -16.42 -3.70
CA LEU A 54 12.34 -16.28 -2.24
C LEU A 54 11.03 -16.78 -1.65
N SER A 55 11.06 -17.25 -0.41
CA SER A 55 9.84 -17.51 0.37
C SER A 55 9.14 -16.19 0.75
N ARG A 56 7.82 -16.21 0.93
CA ARG A 56 7.01 -15.06 1.37
C ARG A 56 7.63 -14.30 2.55
N ASN A 57 8.05 -15.01 3.61
CA ASN A 57 8.65 -14.39 4.80
C ASN A 57 9.94 -13.63 4.49
N LYS A 58 10.81 -14.17 3.62
CA LYS A 58 12.07 -13.52 3.23
C LYS A 58 11.83 -12.25 2.40
N ARG A 59 10.81 -12.27 1.53
CA ARG A 59 10.43 -11.08 0.74
C ARG A 59 9.88 -9.98 1.65
N GLN A 60 9.00 -10.36 2.58
CA GLN A 60 8.40 -9.44 3.54
C GLN A 60 9.46 -8.81 4.44
N ASP A 61 10.33 -9.63 5.03
CA ASP A 61 11.42 -9.17 5.88
C ASP A 61 12.39 -8.22 5.14
N ALA A 62 12.69 -8.48 3.87
CA ALA A 62 13.47 -7.54 3.05
C ALA A 62 12.77 -6.19 2.90
N ALA A 63 11.47 -6.18 2.61
CA ALA A 63 10.68 -4.97 2.48
C ALA A 63 10.54 -4.21 3.81
N ASP A 64 10.28 -4.91 4.92
CA ASP A 64 10.17 -4.34 6.26
C ASP A 64 11.47 -3.68 6.69
N ARG A 65 12.63 -4.34 6.47
CA ARG A 65 13.94 -3.77 6.78
C ARG A 65 14.25 -2.54 5.93
N ALA A 66 13.97 -2.59 4.63
CA ALA A 66 14.17 -1.44 3.74
C ALA A 66 13.34 -0.24 4.20
N LEU A 67 12.09 -0.48 4.59
CA LEU A 67 11.19 0.56 5.08
C LEU A 67 11.65 1.13 6.43
N PHE A 68 11.94 0.26 7.40
CA PHE A 68 12.34 0.65 8.75
C PHE A 68 13.62 1.48 8.73
N HIS A 69 14.64 1.05 7.99
CA HIS A 69 15.89 1.79 7.88
C HIS A 69 15.73 3.12 7.13
N GLY A 70 14.98 3.15 6.03
CA GLY A 70 14.85 4.39 5.26
C GLY A 70 13.87 5.42 5.85
N LEU A 71 13.02 5.02 6.79
CA LEU A 71 12.10 5.91 7.51
C LEU A 71 12.44 6.10 8.99
N GLN A 72 13.65 5.70 9.42
CA GLN A 72 14.05 5.78 10.83
C GLN A 72 13.89 7.19 11.42
N ASP A 73 14.19 8.23 10.64
CA ASP A 73 14.06 9.64 11.06
C ASP A 73 12.69 10.26 10.74
N ASP A 74 11.77 9.49 10.14
CA ASP A 74 10.43 9.94 9.75
C ASP A 74 9.34 9.01 10.30
N TYR A 75 9.34 8.87 11.63
CA TYR A 75 8.42 8.00 12.35
C TYR A 75 6.94 8.33 12.08
N ASP A 76 6.60 9.61 11.86
CA ASP A 76 5.25 10.03 11.46
C ASP A 76 4.82 9.38 10.14
N LEU A 77 5.75 9.22 9.19
CA LEU A 77 5.47 8.53 7.94
C LEU A 77 5.35 7.01 8.13
N PHE A 78 6.19 6.43 9.00
CA PHE A 78 6.17 5.00 9.29
C PHE A 78 4.85 4.53 9.91
N ILE A 79 4.32 5.24 10.91
CA ILE A 79 3.05 4.88 11.57
C ILE A 79 1.82 4.98 10.65
N HIS A 80 1.94 5.69 9.53
CA HIS A 80 0.89 5.81 8.53
C HIS A 80 0.91 4.68 7.49
N ILE A 81 1.84 3.73 7.56
CA ILE A 81 1.85 2.57 6.68
C ILE A 81 1.10 1.44 7.39
N THR A 82 -0.07 1.06 6.85
CA THR A 82 -0.91 0.03 7.47
C THR A 82 -0.62 -1.34 6.89
N LEU A 83 -0.41 -1.43 5.58
CA LEU A 83 -0.12 -2.67 4.89
C LEU A 83 1.13 -2.52 4.02
N LEU A 84 1.98 -3.54 4.07
CA LEU A 84 3.15 -3.67 3.21
C LEU A 84 3.17 -5.09 2.65
N PHE A 85 3.04 -5.23 1.33
CA PHE A 85 3.06 -6.51 0.64
C PHE A 85 4.27 -6.61 -0.29
N ALA A 86 5.03 -7.70 -0.18
CA ALA A 86 6.08 -8.04 -1.14
C ALA A 86 5.60 -9.16 -2.08
N LEU A 87 5.29 -8.80 -3.33
CA LEU A 87 4.52 -9.62 -4.28
C LEU A 87 5.26 -9.83 -5.60
N THR A 88 5.22 -11.04 -6.14
CA THR A 88 5.55 -11.27 -7.56
C THR A 88 4.53 -10.56 -8.46
N PRO A 89 4.85 -10.32 -9.74
CA PRO A 89 3.88 -9.73 -10.67
C PRO A 89 2.61 -10.56 -10.83
N GLU A 90 2.68 -11.89 -10.78
CA GLU A 90 1.49 -12.75 -10.79
C GLU A 90 0.63 -12.57 -9.52
N GLU A 91 1.25 -12.64 -8.34
CA GLU A 91 0.54 -12.39 -7.08
C GLU A 91 -0.10 -10.99 -7.06
N TYR A 92 0.55 -10.00 -7.67
CA TYR A 92 -0.02 -8.67 -7.85
C TYR A 92 -1.28 -8.68 -8.73
N GLU A 93 -1.22 -9.35 -9.88
CA GLU A 93 -2.35 -9.43 -10.81
C GLU A 93 -3.55 -10.19 -10.21
N GLU A 94 -3.30 -11.19 -9.37
CA GLU A 94 -4.36 -11.91 -8.63
C GLU A 94 -4.99 -11.06 -7.53
N LEU A 95 -4.19 -10.24 -6.84
CA LEU A 95 -4.64 -9.47 -5.69
C LEU A 95 -5.22 -8.10 -6.04
N LYS A 96 -4.79 -7.49 -7.15
CA LYS A 96 -5.20 -6.12 -7.51
C LYS A 96 -6.71 -5.99 -7.70
N ASP A 97 -7.37 -7.06 -8.13
CA ASP A 97 -8.82 -7.14 -8.41
C ASP A 97 -9.57 -8.00 -7.37
N SER A 98 -8.89 -8.45 -6.30
CA SER A 98 -9.48 -9.34 -5.31
C SER A 98 -10.62 -8.63 -4.55
N PRO A 99 -11.81 -9.25 -4.39
CA PRO A 99 -12.92 -8.64 -3.63
C PRO A 99 -12.63 -8.53 -2.12
N TYR A 100 -11.59 -9.21 -1.62
CA TYR A 100 -11.08 -9.06 -0.25
C TYR A 100 -10.08 -7.90 -0.14
N TYR A 101 -9.63 -7.36 -1.28
CA TYR A 101 -8.95 -6.09 -1.37
C TYR A 101 -9.98 -5.01 -1.72
N VAL A 102 -10.58 -4.43 -0.68
CA VAL A 102 -11.47 -3.29 -0.83
C VAL A 102 -10.59 -2.06 -1.07
N GLU A 103 -10.44 -1.65 -2.33
CA GLU A 103 -10.11 -0.26 -2.61
C GLU A 103 -11.29 0.55 -2.05
N GLU A 104 -11.09 1.24 -0.91
CA GLU A 104 -12.04 2.25 -0.48
C GLU A 104 -11.98 3.40 -1.49
N ASP A 105 -12.70 3.18 -2.59
CA ASP A 105 -13.04 4.19 -3.56
C ASP A 105 -13.73 5.33 -2.79
N GLN A 106 -13.14 6.52 -2.83
CA GLN A 106 -13.69 7.76 -2.26
C GLN A 106 -15.01 8.19 -2.95
N ASN A 107 -15.66 7.30 -3.70
CA ASN A 107 -16.95 7.52 -4.37
C ASN A 107 -18.11 6.65 -3.86
N LEU A 108 -17.95 5.79 -2.85
CA LEU A 108 -19.04 4.97 -2.29
C LEU A 108 -19.95 5.71 -1.29
N VAL A 109 -20.16 7.02 -1.49
CA VAL A 109 -21.31 7.76 -0.93
C VAL A 109 -22.04 8.48 -2.06
N LYS A 110 -22.70 7.70 -2.91
CA LYS A 110 -23.86 8.19 -3.65
C LYS A 110 -25.00 7.19 -3.48
N GLY A 111 -25.84 7.50 -2.50
CA GLY A 111 -27.25 7.14 -2.44
C GLY A 111 -27.60 5.66 -2.63
N ALA A 112 -27.47 4.86 -1.57
CA ALA A 112 -28.52 3.88 -1.33
C ALA A 112 -29.70 4.64 -0.73
N GLU A 113 -30.71 4.90 -1.56
CA GLU A 113 -32.02 5.39 -1.15
C GLU A 113 -32.58 4.45 -0.07
N PRO A 114 -33.14 4.94 1.05
CA PRO A 114 -33.66 4.07 2.08
C PRO A 114 -34.90 3.36 1.54
N SER A 115 -34.78 2.07 1.22
CA SER A 115 -35.96 1.24 1.00
C SER A 115 -36.70 1.12 2.33
N LYS A 116 -37.79 1.89 2.46
CA LYS A 116 -38.83 1.64 3.45
C LYS A 116 -39.27 0.19 3.28
N GLN A 117 -38.92 -0.66 4.23
CA GLN A 117 -39.59 -1.94 4.39
C GLN A 117 -39.99 -2.10 5.85
N THR A 118 -41.30 -2.13 6.01
CA THR A 118 -42.09 -2.30 7.21
C THR A 118 -41.70 -3.60 7.92
N CYS A 119 -41.42 -3.51 9.23
CA CYS A 119 -41.56 -4.67 10.12
C CYS A 119 -43.05 -4.90 10.33
N GLU A 120 -43.60 -5.92 9.68
CA GLU A 120 -44.84 -6.55 10.15
C GLU A 120 -44.50 -7.95 10.65
N ASN A 121 -45.16 -8.30 11.76
CA ASN A 121 -45.17 -9.63 12.36
C ASN A 121 -45.76 -10.69 11.42
#